data_AF-A0A2H3JEE8-F1
#
_entry.id   AF-A0A2H3JEE8-F1
#
_cell.length_a   1.000
_cell.length_b   1.000
_cell.length_c   1.000
_cell.angle_alpha   90.00
_cell.angle_beta   90.00
_cell.angle_gamma   90.00
#
_symmetry.space_group_name_H-M   'P 1'
#
loop_
_entity.id
_entity.type
_entity.pdbx_description
1 polymer ?
#
loop_
_entity_poly.entity_id
_entity_poly.type
_entity_poly.pdbx_seq_one_letter_code
_entity_poly.pdbx_strand_id
1 'polypeptide(L)'
;MSSNRYEPDDNGALAQVWQRLYAASCCDMAVGALVIYEHFITFPQEVRLIWRLRLSSGTVIFLANRYFVLLYAIFSIMGVFNWTSALSCEVVQMMTLVPQLSLYAIIPVFLSLHAHAISGYNWYTTTVILSLGLGPLAANIFFWDRTSHATVTYVASHPVCDFEPAYSNH
;
A
#
# COMPACT_ATOMS: atom_id res chain seq x y z
N MET A 1 -19.20 -15.94 20.12
CA MET A 1 -19.43 -14.52 20.48
C MET A 1 -18.55 -14.19 21.68
N SER A 2 -17.23 -14.27 21.49
CA SER A 2 -16.22 -13.88 22.47
C SER A 2 -15.97 -12.38 22.30
N SER A 3 -16.76 -11.57 22.99
CA SER A 3 -16.40 -10.19 23.27
C SER A 3 -15.11 -10.23 24.08
N ASN A 4 -13.97 -9.98 23.42
CA ASN A 4 -12.71 -9.64 24.09
C ASN A 4 -12.92 -8.31 24.81
N ARG A 5 -13.55 -8.37 25.98
CA ARG A 5 -13.60 -7.28 26.94
C ARG A 5 -12.17 -7.06 27.42
N TYR A 6 -11.54 -6.04 26.87
CA TYR A 6 -10.30 -5.47 27.36
C TYR A 6 -10.46 -5.16 28.86
N GLU A 7 -9.59 -5.73 29.69
CA GLU A 7 -9.62 -5.61 31.15
C GLU A 7 -9.21 -4.18 31.54
N PRO A 8 -9.92 -3.50 32.46
CA PRO A 8 -9.82 -2.06 32.70
C PRO A 8 -8.53 -1.56 33.40
N ASP A 9 -7.56 -2.44 33.67
CA ASP A 9 -6.29 -2.08 34.34
C ASP A 9 -5.12 -1.84 33.39
N ASP A 10 -5.30 -2.05 32.09
CA ASP A 10 -4.19 -2.10 31.13
C ASP A 10 -3.99 -0.76 30.37
N ASN A 11 -4.14 0.36 31.09
CA ASN A 11 -3.99 1.72 30.54
C ASN A 11 -2.68 1.93 29.76
N GLY A 12 -1.61 1.22 30.16
CA GLY A 12 -0.33 1.21 29.46
C GLY A 12 -0.39 0.58 28.07
N ALA A 13 -1.14 -0.51 27.89
CA ALA A 13 -1.30 -1.17 26.59
C ALA A 13 -2.19 -0.36 25.63
N LEU A 14 -3.26 0.28 26.12
CA LEU A 14 -4.05 1.22 25.30
C LEU A 14 -3.19 2.38 24.80
N ALA A 15 -2.38 2.98 25.67
CA ALA A 15 -1.50 4.09 25.30
C ALA A 15 -0.52 3.69 24.18
N GLN A 16 0.03 2.47 24.23
CA GLN A 16 0.92 1.96 23.19
C GLN A 16 0.21 1.75 21.84
N VAL A 17 -1.00 1.20 21.85
CA VAL A 17 -1.80 1.02 20.63
C VAL A 17 -2.10 2.38 19.98
N TRP A 18 -2.53 3.36 20.77
CA TRP A 18 -2.81 4.71 20.28
C TRP A 18 -1.57 5.40 19.72
N GLN A 19 -0.43 5.29 20.38
CA GLN A 19 0.82 5.85 19.87
C GLN A 19 1.20 5.24 18.52
N ARG A 20 1.03 3.91 18.35
CA ARG A 20 1.31 3.22 17.09
C ARG A 20 0.37 3.66 15.97
N LEU A 21 -0.94 3.69 16.24
CA LEU A 21 -1.94 4.11 15.26
C LEU A 21 -1.73 5.57 14.84
N TYR A 22 -1.49 6.46 15.81
CA TYR A 22 -1.23 7.87 15.53
C TYR A 22 0.03 8.07 14.70
N ALA A 23 1.13 7.40 15.05
CA ALA A 23 2.37 7.46 14.29
C ALA A 23 2.18 6.97 12.84
N ALA A 24 1.48 5.85 12.65
CA ALA A 24 1.18 5.32 11.33
C ALA A 24 0.34 6.30 10.49
N SER A 25 -0.75 6.82 11.05
CA SER A 25 -1.60 7.80 10.36
C SER A 25 -0.85 9.09 10.01
N CYS A 26 0.02 9.59 10.90
CA CYS A 26 0.86 10.75 10.62
C CYS A 26 1.86 10.47 9.47
N CYS A 27 2.48 9.29 9.46
CA CYS A 27 3.38 8.86 8.40
C CYS A 27 2.63 8.77 7.05
N ASP A 28 1.46 8.13 7.02
CA ASP A 28 0.65 7.98 5.80
C ASP A 28 0.20 9.33 5.24
N MET A 29 -0.25 10.25 6.11
CA MET A 29 -0.60 11.61 5.68
C MET A 29 0.62 12.39 5.17
N ALA A 30 1.76 12.30 5.84
CA ALA A 30 2.97 13.00 5.42
C ALA A 30 3.49 12.48 4.08
N VAL A 31 3.55 11.15 3.91
CA VAL A 31 3.94 10.50 2.65
C VAL A 31 2.93 10.84 1.55
N GLY A 32 1.63 10.72 1.82
CA GLY A 32 0.59 11.04 0.85
C GLY A 32 0.63 12.49 0.39
N ALA A 33 0.81 13.43 1.33
CA ALA A 33 0.96 14.86 1.01
C ALA A 33 2.21 15.13 0.16
N LEU A 34 3.34 14.51 0.49
CA LEU A 34 4.57 14.64 -0.29
C LEU A 34 4.38 14.10 -1.72
N VAL A 35 3.81 12.91 -1.86
CA VAL A 35 3.52 12.29 -3.16
C VAL A 35 2.63 13.20 -3.99
N ILE A 36 1.52 13.69 -3.43
CA ILE A 36 0.58 14.57 -4.12
C ILE A 36 1.28 15.87 -4.54
N TYR A 37 2.07 16.48 -3.65
CA TYR A 37 2.84 17.68 -3.94
C TYR A 37 3.81 17.45 -5.11
N GLU A 38 4.59 16.37 -5.08
CA GLU A 38 5.51 16.00 -6.15
C GLU A 38 4.78 15.81 -7.48
N HIS A 39 3.58 15.21 -7.48
CA HIS A 39 2.78 15.05 -8.67
C HIS A 39 2.32 16.39 -9.26
N PHE A 40 1.85 17.32 -8.42
CA PHE A 40 1.43 18.64 -8.87
C PHE A 40 2.54 19.42 -9.55
N ILE A 41 3.75 19.44 -8.98
CA ILE A 41 4.87 20.21 -9.54
C ILE A 41 5.38 19.61 -10.85
N THR A 42 5.29 18.29 -11.02
CA THR A 42 5.82 17.60 -12.20
C THR A 42 4.77 17.42 -13.30
N PHE A 43 3.47 17.51 -13.00
CA PHE A 43 2.37 17.37 -13.97
C PHE A 43 2.51 18.25 -15.24
N PRO A 44 2.91 19.53 -15.18
CA PRO A 44 3.10 20.35 -16.39
C PRO A 44 4.21 19.83 -17.30
N GLN A 45 5.23 19.18 -16.73
CA GLN A 45 6.30 18.55 -17.49
C GLN A 45 5.81 17.27 -18.15
N GLU A 46 4.98 16.49 -17.46
CA GLU A 46 4.40 15.26 -17.99
C GLU A 46 3.49 15.51 -19.19
N VAL A 47 2.61 16.51 -19.11
CA VAL A 47 1.75 16.87 -20.24
C VAL A 47 2.63 17.24 -21.44
N ARG A 48 3.68 18.04 -21.26
CA ARG A 48 4.62 18.33 -22.36
C ARG A 48 5.34 17.09 -22.89
N LEU A 49 5.66 16.12 -22.03
CA LEU A 49 6.35 14.89 -22.40
C LEU A 49 5.43 13.95 -23.18
N ILE A 50 4.21 13.70 -22.69
CA ILE A 50 3.20 12.82 -23.31
C ILE A 50 2.81 13.35 -24.69
N TRP A 51 2.67 14.67 -24.83
CA TRP A 51 2.34 15.30 -26.10
C TRP A 51 3.51 15.28 -27.11
N ARG A 52 4.75 14.99 -26.68
CA ARG A 52 5.94 14.94 -27.55
C ARG A 52 6.52 13.53 -27.75
N LEU A 53 6.24 12.57 -26.87
CA LEU A 53 6.79 11.23 -26.95
C LEU A 53 5.92 10.29 -27.78
N ARG A 54 6.59 9.43 -28.57
CA ARG A 54 6.00 8.18 -29.03
C ARG A 54 5.82 7.27 -27.81
N LEU A 55 4.61 6.74 -27.60
CA LEU A 55 4.29 5.80 -26.53
C LEU A 55 5.14 4.51 -26.70
N SER A 56 6.31 4.49 -26.06
CA SER A 56 7.16 3.31 -25.95
C SER A 56 6.75 2.49 -24.72
N SER A 57 7.05 1.19 -24.72
CA SER A 57 6.79 0.30 -23.59
C SER A 57 7.38 0.83 -22.27
N GLY A 58 8.60 1.40 -22.30
CA GLY A 58 9.21 2.00 -21.11
C GLY A 58 8.47 3.24 -20.59
N THR A 59 7.90 4.05 -21.47
CA THR A 59 7.11 5.23 -21.10
C THR A 59 5.80 4.83 -20.41
N VAL A 60 5.15 3.76 -20.90
CA VAL A 60 3.92 3.24 -20.30
C VAL A 60 4.17 2.69 -18.89
N ILE A 61 5.26 1.94 -18.70
CA ILE A 61 5.63 1.39 -17.38
C ILE A 61 5.91 2.52 -16.39
N PHE A 62 6.66 3.54 -16.82
CA PHE A 62 6.94 4.72 -15.99
C PHE A 62 5.65 5.45 -15.57
N LEU A 63 4.76 5.68 -16.54
CA LEU A 63 3.50 6.37 -16.30
C LEU A 63 2.56 5.57 -15.38
N ALA A 64 2.49 4.25 -15.59
CA ALA A 64 1.74 3.34 -14.74
C ALA A 64 2.25 3.40 -13.29
N ASN A 65 3.56 3.23 -13.07
CA ASN A 65 4.17 3.34 -11.75
C ASN A 65 3.72 4.62 -11.05
N ARG A 66 3.84 5.75 -11.76
CA ARG A 66 3.53 7.06 -11.21
C ARG A 66 2.07 7.21 -10.79
N TYR A 67 1.11 6.85 -11.67
CA TYR A 67 -0.30 6.94 -11.31
C TYR A 67 -0.71 5.95 -10.22
N PHE A 68 -0.11 4.75 -10.18
CA PHE A 68 -0.37 3.81 -9.08
C PHE A 68 0.17 4.33 -7.75
N VAL A 69 1.33 5.02 -7.72
CA VAL A 69 1.82 5.71 -6.50
C VAL A 69 0.85 6.79 -6.05
N LEU A 70 0.30 7.58 -6.98
CA LEU A 70 -0.69 8.60 -6.65
C LEU A 70 -1.99 7.98 -6.09
N LEU A 71 -2.50 6.93 -6.73
CA LEU A 71 -3.69 6.21 -6.26
C LEU A 71 -3.46 5.63 -4.86
N TYR A 72 -2.32 4.97 -4.64
CA TYR A 72 -1.93 4.45 -3.33
C TYR A 72 -1.93 5.55 -2.26
N ALA A 73 -1.31 6.70 -2.56
CA ALA A 73 -1.28 7.83 -1.64
C ALA A 73 -2.68 8.36 -1.29
N ILE A 74 -3.56 8.51 -2.28
CA ILE A 74 -4.94 8.97 -2.06
C ILE A 74 -5.71 7.98 -1.17
N PHE A 75 -5.64 6.68 -1.47
CA PHE A 75 -6.37 5.67 -0.71
C PHE A 75 -5.79 5.44 0.69
N SER A 76 -4.47 5.57 0.85
CA SER A 76 -3.82 5.54 2.16
C SER A 76 -4.32 6.67 3.06
N ILE A 77 -4.48 7.90 2.54
CA ILE A 77 -5.12 9.01 3.28
C ILE A 77 -6.57 8.67 3.62
N MET A 78 -7.32 8.04 2.70
CA MET A 78 -8.69 7.59 3.00
C MET A 78 -8.76 6.53 4.11
N GLY A 79 -7.70 5.73 4.27
CA GLY A 79 -7.55 4.75 5.34
C GLY A 79 -7.37 5.35 6.74
N VAL A 80 -6.97 6.63 6.84
CA VAL A 80 -6.82 7.33 8.13
C VAL A 80 -8.18 7.69 8.76
N PHE A 81 -9.25 7.75 7.96
CA PHE A 81 -10.58 8.06 8.48
C PHE A 81 -11.19 6.86 9.22
N ASN A 82 -11.93 7.14 10.31
CA ASN A 82 -12.62 6.11 11.08
C ASN A 82 -13.88 5.64 10.35
N TRP A 83 -13.78 4.51 9.65
CA TRP A 83 -14.92 3.88 9.00
C TRP A 83 -15.74 3.07 10.00
N THR A 84 -17.03 3.39 10.15
CA THR A 84 -17.93 2.76 11.11
C THR A 84 -18.56 1.46 10.60
N SER A 85 -18.46 1.19 9.29
CA SER A 85 -19.05 0.02 8.64
C SER A 85 -17.97 -0.94 8.17
N ALA A 86 -18.16 -2.23 8.45
CA ALA A 86 -17.27 -3.30 8.00
C ALA A 86 -17.11 -3.32 6.47
N LEU A 87 -18.19 -3.05 5.73
CA LEU A 87 -18.15 -2.97 4.27
C LEU A 87 -17.25 -1.82 3.79
N SER A 88 -17.34 -0.66 4.42
CA SER A 88 -16.51 0.50 4.07
C SER A 88 -15.03 0.22 4.36
N CYS A 89 -14.76 -0.46 5.48
CA CYS A 89 -13.43 -0.89 5.87
C CYS A 89 -12.79 -1.82 4.82
N GLU A 90 -13.53 -2.85 4.39
CA GLU A 90 -13.08 -3.79 3.37
C GLU A 90 -12.83 -3.09 2.02
N VAL A 91 -13.76 -2.22 1.59
CA VAL A 91 -13.62 -1.49 0.33
C VAL A 91 -12.39 -0.58 0.33
N VAL A 92 -12.18 0.21 1.39
CA VAL A 92 -11.04 1.13 1.49
C VAL A 92 -9.71 0.37 1.50
N GLN A 93 -9.68 -0.77 2.18
CA GLN A 93 -8.52 -1.65 2.15
C GLN A 93 -8.26 -2.21 0.76
N MET A 94 -9.27 -2.71 0.05
CA MET A 94 -9.11 -3.23 -1.31
C MET A 94 -8.61 -2.14 -2.26
N MET A 95 -9.14 -0.92 -2.13
CA MET A 95 -8.70 0.25 -2.89
C MET A 95 -7.25 0.63 -2.60
N THR A 96 -6.75 0.36 -1.39
CA THR A 96 -5.34 0.58 -1.03
C THR A 96 -4.44 -0.56 -1.53
N LEU A 97 -4.94 -1.80 -1.44
CA LEU A 97 -4.20 -3.01 -1.77
C LEU A 97 -3.90 -3.12 -3.27
N VAL A 98 -4.89 -2.84 -4.13
CA VAL A 98 -4.74 -3.02 -5.58
C VAL A 98 -3.60 -2.15 -6.15
N PRO A 99 -3.52 -0.83 -5.87
CA PRO A 99 -2.38 -0.01 -6.25
C PRO A 99 -1.07 -0.51 -5.64
N GLN A 100 -1.08 -0.94 -4.39
CA GLN A 100 0.13 -1.43 -3.70
C GLN A 100 0.71 -2.68 -4.38
N LEU A 101 -0.13 -3.69 -4.65
CA LEU A 101 0.31 -4.90 -5.36
C LEU A 101 0.78 -4.59 -6.77
N SER A 102 0.11 -3.65 -7.45
CA SER A 102 0.52 -3.18 -8.78
C SER A 102 1.92 -2.56 -8.74
N LEU A 103 2.23 -1.76 -7.72
CA LEU A 103 3.56 -1.17 -7.52
C LEU A 103 4.61 -2.23 -7.22
N TYR A 104 4.31 -3.21 -6.38
CA TYR A 104 5.22 -4.33 -6.12
C TYR A 104 5.52 -5.16 -7.37
N ALA A 105 4.65 -5.17 -8.37
CA ALA A 105 4.93 -5.79 -9.67
C ALA A 105 5.70 -4.86 -10.61
N ILE A 106 5.34 -3.56 -10.66
CA ILE A 106 5.91 -2.60 -11.62
C ILE A 106 7.36 -2.21 -11.26
N ILE A 107 7.64 -1.97 -9.98
CA ILE A 107 8.97 -1.55 -9.50
C ILE A 107 10.07 -2.55 -9.89
N PRO A 108 9.98 -3.86 -9.59
CA PRO A 108 11.04 -4.79 -9.95
C PRO A 108 11.22 -4.92 -11.47
N VAL A 109 10.15 -4.81 -12.25
CA VAL A 109 10.23 -4.81 -13.72
C VAL A 109 10.98 -3.59 -14.24
N PHE A 110 10.69 -2.41 -13.68
CA PHE A 110 11.40 -1.18 -14.05
C PHE A 110 12.89 -1.25 -13.65
N LEU A 111 13.17 -1.71 -12.43
CA LEU A 111 14.53 -1.87 -11.93
C LEU A 111 15.31 -2.90 -12.74
N SER A 112 14.70 -4.03 -13.09
CA SER A 112 15.35 -5.07 -13.87
C SER A 112 15.64 -4.60 -15.29
N LEU A 113 14.73 -3.85 -15.92
CA LEU A 113 14.94 -3.26 -17.25
C LEU A 113 16.09 -2.25 -17.24
N HIS A 114 16.11 -1.37 -16.24
CA HIS A 114 17.18 -0.39 -16.09
C HIS A 114 18.54 -1.07 -15.84
N ALA A 115 18.58 -2.06 -14.95
CA ALA A 115 19.79 -2.84 -14.68
C ALA A 115 20.24 -3.63 -15.91
N HIS A 116 19.31 -4.15 -16.72
CA HIS A 116 19.64 -4.87 -17.95
C HIS A 116 20.33 -3.96 -18.97
N ALA A 117 19.86 -2.71 -19.09
CA ALA A 117 20.49 -1.71 -19.95
C ALA A 117 21.90 -1.33 -19.46
N ILE A 118 22.08 -1.12 -18.15
CA ILE A 118 23.40 -0.77 -17.56
C ILE A 118 24.37 -1.95 -17.62
N SER A 119 23.89 -3.17 -17.37
CA SER A 119 24.71 -4.37 -17.30
C SER A 119 25.11 -4.92 -18.67
N GLY A 120 24.87 -4.18 -19.76
CA GLY A 120 25.22 -4.60 -21.12
C GLY A 120 24.47 -5.85 -21.56
N TYR A 121 23.16 -5.93 -21.28
CA TYR A 121 22.29 -7.06 -21.64
C TYR A 121 22.61 -8.39 -20.93
N ASN A 122 23.26 -8.37 -19.76
CA ASN A 122 23.43 -9.59 -18.97
C ASN A 122 22.08 -10.05 -18.36
N TRP A 123 21.63 -11.25 -18.74
CA TRP A 123 20.35 -11.81 -18.30
C TRP A 123 20.35 -12.24 -16.82
N TYR A 124 21.51 -12.62 -16.27
CA TYR A 124 21.62 -13.09 -14.89
C TYR A 124 21.24 -11.98 -13.89
N THR A 125 21.78 -10.77 -14.07
CA THR A 125 21.49 -9.61 -13.22
C THR A 125 19.99 -9.28 -13.22
N THR A 126 19.34 -9.36 -14.38
CA THR A 126 17.91 -9.10 -14.54
C THR A 126 17.07 -10.10 -13.77
N THR A 127 17.38 -11.39 -13.89
CA THR A 127 16.64 -12.46 -13.20
C THR A 127 16.79 -12.37 -11.69
N VAL A 128 17.99 -12.06 -11.19
CA VAL A 128 18.23 -11.87 -9.75
C VAL A 128 17.38 -10.72 -9.19
N ILE A 129 17.40 -9.55 -9.84
CA ILE A 129 16.62 -8.38 -9.39
C ILE A 129 15.12 -8.67 -9.41
N LEU A 130 14.63 -9.28 -10.50
CA LEU A 130 13.22 -9.58 -10.64
C LEU A 130 12.76 -10.61 -9.61
N SER A 131 13.54 -11.67 -9.38
CA SER A 131 13.22 -12.71 -8.39
C SER A 131 13.19 -12.14 -6.97
N LEU A 132 14.17 -11.30 -6.61
CA LEU A 132 14.24 -10.68 -5.30
C LEU A 132 13.10 -9.69 -5.06
N GLY A 133 12.74 -8.90 -6.08
CA GLY A 133 11.67 -7.92 -5.97
C GLY A 133 10.26 -8.50 -6.03
N LEU A 134 10.08 -9.75 -6.47
CA LEU A 134 8.79 -10.45 -6.44
C LEU A 134 8.44 -10.98 -5.04
N GLY A 135 9.42 -11.07 -4.14
CA GLY A 135 9.24 -11.55 -2.77
C GLY A 135 8.15 -10.79 -1.99
N PRO A 136 8.21 -9.45 -1.92
CA PRO A 136 7.17 -8.63 -1.28
C PRO A 136 5.77 -8.85 -1.87
N LEU A 137 5.65 -9.02 -3.19
CA LEU A 137 4.37 -9.28 -3.84
C LEU A 137 3.76 -10.60 -3.33
N ALA A 138 4.54 -11.68 -3.37
CA ALA A 138 4.10 -13.00 -2.94
C ALA A 138 3.74 -13.03 -1.44
N ALA A 139 4.56 -12.39 -0.61
CA ALA A 139 4.30 -12.28 0.82
C ALA A 139 2.98 -11.55 1.11
N ASN A 140 2.76 -10.38 0.49
CA ASN A 140 1.52 -9.63 0.69
C ASN A 140 0.30 -10.45 0.27
N ILE A 141 0.31 -11.06 -0.92
CA ILE A 141 -0.80 -11.91 -1.38
C ILE A 141 -1.08 -13.03 -0.37
N PHE A 142 -0.04 -13.69 0.13
CA PHE A 142 -0.19 -14.76 1.11
C PHE A 142 -0.79 -14.27 2.44
N PHE A 143 -0.33 -13.13 2.97
CA PHE A 143 -0.88 -12.57 4.20
C PHE A 143 -2.36 -12.20 4.04
N TRP A 144 -2.74 -11.58 2.92
CA TRP A 144 -4.12 -11.19 2.66
C TRP A 144 -5.06 -12.37 2.52
N ASP A 145 -4.68 -13.41 1.77
CA ASP A 145 -5.47 -14.63 1.62
C ASP A 145 -5.74 -15.32 2.98
N ARG A 146 -4.77 -15.21 3.89
CA ARG A 146 -4.86 -15.81 5.23
C ARG A 146 -5.68 -15.00 6.21
N THR A 147 -6.15 -13.80 5.85
CA THR A 147 -6.91 -12.92 6.75
C THR A 147 -8.39 -12.98 6.38
N SER A 148 -9.23 -13.55 7.26
CA SER A 148 -10.66 -13.76 7.04
C SER A 148 -11.50 -12.67 7.67
N HIS A 149 -12.12 -11.88 6.81
CA HIS A 149 -13.16 -10.89 7.09
C HIS A 149 -12.72 -9.67 7.90
N ALA A 150 -13.08 -8.49 7.37
CA ALA A 150 -12.99 -7.24 8.09
C ALA A 150 -14.01 -7.24 9.23
N THR A 151 -13.56 -7.05 10.45
CA THR A 151 -14.41 -6.80 11.63
C THR A 151 -14.14 -5.40 12.16
N VAL A 152 -15.16 -4.80 12.78
CA VAL A 152 -14.99 -3.50 13.45
C VAL A 152 -14.82 -3.78 14.93
N THR A 153 -13.62 -3.54 15.46
CA THR A 153 -13.33 -3.62 16.89
C THR A 153 -13.33 -2.22 17.50
N TYR A 154 -13.64 -2.11 18.79
CA TYR A 154 -13.68 -0.82 19.48
C TYR A 154 -12.49 -0.73 20.43
N VAL A 155 -11.58 0.21 20.19
CA VAL A 155 -10.51 0.55 21.13
C VAL A 155 -11.00 1.72 21.96
N ALA A 156 -11.31 1.45 23.23
CA ALA A 156 -12.06 2.34 24.11
C ALA A 156 -13.44 2.73 23.51
N SER A 157 -13.53 3.87 22.82
CA SER A 157 -14.77 4.40 22.22
C SER A 157 -14.66 4.67 20.71
N HIS A 158 -13.53 4.31 20.08
CA HIS A 158 -13.29 4.57 18.66
C HIS A 158 -13.32 3.27 17.85
N PRO A 159 -14.05 3.23 16.72
CA PRO A 159 -14.09 2.07 15.85
C PRO A 159 -12.75 1.96 15.09
N VAL A 160 -12.18 0.77 15.09
CA VAL A 160 -10.95 0.42 14.36
C VAL A 160 -11.26 -0.77 13.46
N CYS A 161 -10.72 -0.70 12.25
CA CYS A 161 -10.71 -1.80 11.29
C CYS A 161 -9.75 -2.89 11.74
N ASP A 162 -10.27 -4.08 12.04
CA ASP A 162 -9.46 -5.24 12.42
C ASP A 162 -9.69 -6.41 11.47
N PHE A 163 -8.63 -7.16 11.21
CA PHE A 163 -8.65 -8.24 10.22
C PHE A 163 -8.17 -9.53 10.89
N GLU A 164 -9.13 -10.43 11.15
CA GLU A 164 -8.87 -11.64 11.92
C GLU A 164 -8.35 -12.75 10.98
N PRO A 165 -7.35 -13.57 11.36
CA PRO A 165 -6.88 -14.65 10.50
C PRO A 165 -7.90 -15.79 10.33
N ALA A 166 -7.89 -16.41 9.14
CA ALA A 166 -8.81 -17.47 8.70
C ALA A 166 -8.90 -18.72 9.59
N TYR A 167 -7.85 -18.97 10.37
CA TYR A 167 -7.73 -20.19 11.19
C TYR A 167 -8.16 -19.99 12.66
N SER A 168 -8.64 -18.80 13.05
CA SER A 168 -9.04 -18.48 14.43
C SER A 168 -10.42 -19.04 14.84
N ASN A 169 -11.16 -19.68 13.93
CA ASN A 169 -12.49 -20.24 14.18
C ASN A 169 -12.46 -21.65 14.82
N HIS A 170 -11.53 -21.92 15.73
CA HIS A 170 -11.47 -23.16 16.53
C HIS A 170 -11.25 -22.88 18.01
#